data_AF-A0A497J4U2-F1
#
_entry.id   AF-A0A497J4U2-F1
#
_cell.length_a   1.000
_cell.length_b   1.000
_cell.length_c   1.000
_cell.angle_alpha   90.00
_cell.angle_beta   90.00
_cell.angle_gamma   90.00
#
_symmetry.space_group_name_H-M   'P 1'
#
loop_
_entity.id
_entity.type
_entity.pdbx_description
1 polymer ?
#
loop_
_entity_poly.entity_id
_entity_poly.type
_entity_poly.pdbx_seq_one_letter_code
_entity_poly.pdbx_strand_id
1 'polypeptide(L)'
;KIREELTVNYTKEQAELNQRVCNQCHVSCLDCHYYPIAGKHVFKRTPEPTSCYFGAGRGICHVGAEDYRRGAGYFREGSIPVLENDVHAENNISCLECHSFDGHEIHREASCDKCHEKIVESMKNSVHRNLTCEACHITELTGYQITIWGPGDYWGVATPLTKLNAYGTLSRPILIRVNNIWIPVKPMPHAVLNQRKKLSPTLVKRRRNDTLDAYAIVGSVNNTILWIHMDKASHALRKARSCEDCHSSKEQVAISEWVVFKNHSALEPLIYGKHMVIANETGLYILNMTRVKEIHNINLKWYIEGDFSLPEKGENCKENCEACHGTAHATVNLKYKKIKTRLILTFALSVILSIIIIMRSKK
;
A
#
# COMPACT_ATOMS: atom_id res chain seq x y z
N LYS A 1 -1.58 21.80 -13.05
CA LYS A 1 -1.98 20.39 -13.28
C LYS A 1 -3.25 19.99 -12.53
N ILE A 2 -3.25 19.52 -11.26
CA ILE A 2 -4.52 19.04 -10.64
C ILE A 2 -5.63 20.10 -10.60
N ARG A 3 -5.29 21.39 -10.38
CA ARG A 3 -6.25 22.50 -10.44
C ARG A 3 -6.95 22.66 -11.80
N GLU A 4 -6.25 22.33 -12.89
CA GLU A 4 -6.79 22.41 -14.25
C GLU A 4 -7.67 21.20 -14.57
N GLU A 5 -7.52 20.10 -13.83
CA GLU A 5 -8.25 18.85 -14.03
C GLU A 5 -9.60 18.84 -13.30
N LEU A 6 -9.79 19.72 -12.30
CA LEU A 6 -11.01 19.77 -11.49
C LEU A 6 -12.04 20.78 -12.00
N THR A 7 -13.33 20.42 -11.94
CA THR A 7 -14.47 21.29 -12.28
C THR A 7 -14.72 22.39 -11.25
N VAL A 8 -14.10 22.28 -10.07
CA VAL A 8 -14.24 23.20 -8.94
C VAL A 8 -12.91 23.82 -8.56
N ASN A 9 -12.94 24.94 -7.85
CA ASN A 9 -11.72 25.61 -7.41
C ASN A 9 -10.96 24.75 -6.39
N TYR A 10 -9.65 24.64 -6.60
CA TYR A 10 -8.72 23.97 -5.69
C TYR A 10 -7.55 24.90 -5.40
N THR A 11 -7.42 25.34 -4.15
CA THR A 11 -6.52 26.41 -3.76
C THR A 11 -5.08 25.92 -3.61
N LYS A 12 -4.15 26.87 -3.42
CA LYS A 12 -2.76 26.55 -3.09
C LYS A 12 -2.62 25.94 -1.71
N GLU A 13 -3.32 26.49 -0.73
CA GLU A 13 -3.34 25.99 0.63
C GLU A 13 -3.83 24.54 0.70
N GLN A 14 -4.92 24.21 -0.01
CA GLN A 14 -5.43 22.83 -0.07
C GLN A 14 -4.41 21.86 -0.70
N ALA A 15 -3.69 22.30 -1.74
CA ALA A 15 -2.62 21.51 -2.35
C ALA A 15 -1.43 21.29 -1.41
N GLU A 16 -1.02 22.33 -0.68
CA GLU A 16 0.08 22.26 0.29
C GLU A 16 -0.27 21.42 1.51
N LEU A 17 -1.53 21.46 1.96
CA LEU A 17 -2.05 20.58 3.00
C LEU A 17 -1.96 19.11 2.60
N ASN A 18 -2.41 18.77 1.40
CA ASN A 18 -2.31 17.39 0.89
C ASN A 18 -0.84 16.95 0.75
N GLN A 19 0.04 17.81 0.23
CA GLN A 19 1.47 17.50 0.10
C GLN A 19 2.14 17.25 1.46
N ARG A 20 1.76 18.00 2.50
CA ARG A 20 2.31 17.80 3.86
C ARG A 20 2.07 16.39 4.38
N VAL A 21 0.93 15.79 4.07
CA VAL A 21 0.61 14.41 4.46
C VAL A 21 1.45 13.41 3.67
N CYS A 22 1.61 13.61 2.36
CA CYS A 22 2.50 12.76 1.55
C CYS A 22 3.95 12.78 2.08
N ASN A 23 4.41 13.94 2.56
CA ASN A 23 5.75 14.09 3.12
C ASN A 23 5.95 13.36 4.46
N GLN A 24 4.88 12.92 5.14
CA GLN A 24 5.00 12.18 6.41
C GLN A 24 5.63 10.79 6.22
N CYS A 25 5.50 10.22 5.02
CA CYS A 25 6.04 8.89 4.67
C CYS A 25 7.52 8.92 4.24
N HIS A 26 8.19 10.06 4.28
CA HIS A 26 9.60 10.14 3.92
C HIS A 26 10.46 9.53 5.03
N VAL A 27 11.12 8.42 4.70
CA VAL A 27 11.93 7.64 5.64
C VAL A 27 13.22 8.35 6.04
N SER A 28 13.60 8.19 7.30
CA SER A 28 14.83 8.66 7.93
C SER A 28 15.45 7.56 8.80
N CYS A 29 16.67 7.76 9.28
CA CYS A 29 17.33 6.81 10.18
C CYS A 29 16.48 6.50 11.42
N LEU A 30 15.69 7.48 11.89
CA LEU A 30 14.86 7.33 13.08
C LEU A 30 13.69 6.37 12.83
N ASP A 31 13.14 6.32 11.62
CA ASP A 31 11.94 5.52 11.35
C ASP A 31 12.20 4.01 11.43
N CYS A 32 13.45 3.59 11.20
CA CYS A 32 13.87 2.19 11.29
C CYS A 32 14.68 1.88 12.55
N HIS A 33 15.61 2.75 12.94
CA HIS A 33 16.60 2.43 13.99
C HIS A 33 16.23 2.97 15.37
N TYR A 34 15.25 3.87 15.49
CA TYR A 34 14.88 4.44 16.79
C TYR A 34 14.26 3.37 17.70
N TYR A 35 14.81 3.25 18.91
CA TYR A 35 14.37 2.27 19.89
C TYR A 35 14.45 2.88 21.30
N PRO A 36 13.45 3.67 21.74
CA PRO A 36 13.56 4.35 23.03
C PRO A 36 13.54 3.36 24.20
N ILE A 37 14.45 3.53 25.18
CA ILE A 37 14.48 2.75 26.42
C ILE A 37 14.41 3.70 27.60
N ALA A 38 13.35 3.60 28.42
CA ALA A 38 13.16 4.41 29.63
C ALA A 38 13.39 5.92 29.40
N GLY A 39 12.81 6.47 28.32
CA GLY A 39 12.94 7.88 27.94
C GLY A 39 14.27 8.27 27.29
N LYS A 40 15.20 7.34 27.08
CA LYS A 40 16.46 7.60 26.36
C LYS A 40 16.30 7.33 24.87
N HIS A 41 16.77 8.26 24.03
CA HIS A 41 16.89 8.08 22.58
C HIS A 41 18.06 7.14 22.27
N VAL A 42 17.80 5.85 22.13
CA VAL A 42 18.82 4.88 21.67
C VAL A 42 18.47 4.31 20.30
N PHE A 43 19.48 3.75 19.64
CA PHE A 43 19.40 3.23 18.28
C PHE A 43 19.79 1.75 18.25
N LYS A 44 19.02 0.94 17.53
CA LYS A 44 19.40 -0.44 17.22
C LYS A 44 20.04 -0.52 15.84
N ARG A 45 21.11 -1.32 15.73
CA ARG A 45 21.76 -1.59 14.44
C ARG A 45 20.82 -2.30 13.47
N THR A 46 20.07 -3.29 13.97
CA THR A 46 19.06 -4.01 13.21
C THR A 46 17.67 -3.49 13.61
N PRO A 47 16.88 -2.97 12.67
CA PRO A 47 15.50 -2.55 12.93
C PRO A 47 14.65 -3.71 13.47
N GLU A 48 13.75 -3.39 14.40
CA GLU A 48 12.69 -4.34 14.78
C GLU A 48 11.66 -4.44 13.65
N PRO A 49 11.02 -5.61 13.45
CA PRO A 49 9.93 -5.76 12.48
C PRO A 49 8.82 -4.71 12.63
N THR A 50 8.51 -4.34 13.87
CA THR A 50 7.53 -3.30 14.19
C THR A 50 7.96 -1.91 13.72
N SER A 51 9.26 -1.61 13.67
CA SER A 51 9.78 -0.37 13.07
C SER A 51 9.53 -0.33 11.57
N CYS A 52 9.75 -1.44 10.86
CA CYS A 52 9.39 -1.55 9.45
C CYS A 52 7.89 -1.38 9.26
N TYR A 53 7.10 -2.03 10.11
CA TYR A 53 5.65 -2.07 9.95
C TYR A 53 4.97 -0.74 10.26
N PHE A 54 5.25 -0.18 11.44
CA PHE A 54 4.61 1.01 11.98
C PHE A 54 5.43 2.28 11.79
N GLY A 55 6.67 2.23 11.30
CA GLY A 55 7.50 3.42 11.05
C GLY A 55 7.75 4.25 12.30
N ALA A 56 8.38 3.66 13.32
CA ALA A 56 8.58 4.25 14.65
C ALA A 56 7.28 4.76 15.32
N GLY A 57 6.17 4.04 15.14
CA GLY A 57 4.87 4.33 15.77
C GLY A 57 3.97 5.31 15.00
N ARG A 58 4.35 5.72 13.79
CA ARG A 58 3.52 6.59 12.94
C ARG A 58 2.35 5.85 12.28
N GLY A 59 2.42 4.52 12.13
CA GLY A 59 1.35 3.69 11.56
C GLY A 59 1.07 3.94 10.07
N ILE A 60 1.98 4.58 9.33
CA ILE A 60 1.74 5.07 7.97
C ILE A 60 2.51 4.33 6.85
N CYS A 61 3.52 3.53 7.20
CA CYS A 61 4.37 2.86 6.21
C CYS A 61 3.74 1.55 5.71
N HIS A 62 4.19 0.40 6.22
CA HIS A 62 3.69 -0.89 5.77
C HIS A 62 2.27 -1.19 6.27
N VAL A 63 1.84 -0.69 7.43
CA VAL A 63 0.40 -0.74 7.82
C VAL A 63 -0.48 -0.10 6.74
N GLY A 64 -0.08 1.06 6.22
CA GLY A 64 -0.85 1.76 5.20
C GLY A 64 -1.00 0.98 3.89
N ALA A 65 0.11 0.42 3.40
CA ALA A 65 0.11 -0.35 2.16
C ALA A 65 -0.48 -1.75 2.34
N GLU A 66 -0.06 -2.48 3.37
CA GLU A 66 -0.35 -3.90 3.55
C GLU A 66 -1.69 -4.14 4.27
N ASP A 67 -2.01 -3.43 5.35
CA ASP A 67 -3.31 -3.55 6.03
C ASP A 67 -4.40 -2.73 5.34
N TYR A 68 -4.21 -1.41 5.19
CA TYR A 68 -5.30 -0.58 4.71
C TYR A 68 -5.54 -0.79 3.22
N ARG A 69 -4.50 -0.72 2.38
CA ARG A 69 -4.67 -0.80 0.93
C ARG A 69 -4.82 -2.24 0.42
N ARG A 70 -3.89 -3.16 0.72
CA ARG A 70 -3.96 -4.56 0.25
C ARG A 70 -4.92 -5.42 1.07
N GLY A 71 -5.05 -5.15 2.37
CA GLY A 71 -5.87 -5.95 3.28
C GLY A 71 -5.21 -7.24 3.74
N ALA A 72 -3.92 -7.41 3.48
CA ALA A 72 -3.14 -8.61 3.72
C ALA A 72 -1.87 -8.22 4.47
N GLY A 73 -2.02 -7.71 5.68
CA GLY A 73 -0.93 -7.28 6.53
C GLY A 73 -0.16 -8.42 7.19
N TYR A 74 1.06 -8.15 7.64
CA TYR A 74 1.90 -9.11 8.34
C TYR A 74 1.59 -9.17 9.83
N PHE A 75 1.52 -8.01 10.49
CA PHE A 75 1.17 -7.95 11.92
C PHE A 75 -0.32 -7.77 12.17
N ARG A 76 -1.10 -7.13 11.28
CA ARG A 76 -2.57 -6.99 11.37
C ARG A 76 -3.16 -6.41 12.67
N GLU A 77 -2.34 -6.09 13.68
CA GLU A 77 -2.71 -5.27 14.84
C GLU A 77 -3.14 -3.85 14.43
N GLY A 78 -2.61 -3.36 13.31
CA GLY A 78 -2.99 -2.09 12.71
C GLY A 78 -4.15 -2.20 11.72
N SER A 79 -4.74 -3.37 11.51
CA SER A 79 -5.83 -3.52 10.54
C SER A 79 -7.16 -3.00 11.06
N ILE A 80 -8.08 -2.68 10.13
CA ILE A 80 -9.43 -2.20 10.46
C ILE A 80 -10.47 -2.98 9.64
N PRO A 81 -11.22 -3.91 10.27
CA PRO A 81 -11.12 -4.32 11.67
C PRO A 81 -9.79 -5.01 11.99
N VAL A 82 -9.42 -5.04 13.28
CA VAL A 82 -8.25 -5.77 13.77
C VAL A 82 -8.48 -7.26 13.55
N LEU A 83 -7.54 -7.91 12.90
CA LEU A 83 -7.56 -9.34 12.61
C LEU A 83 -6.28 -9.97 13.11
N GLU A 84 -6.30 -11.29 13.23
CA GLU A 84 -5.13 -12.04 13.64
C GLU A 84 -3.99 -11.91 12.62
N ASN A 85 -2.75 -12.04 13.09
CA ASN A 85 -1.50 -11.72 12.37
C ASN A 85 -1.24 -12.68 11.17
N ASP A 86 -0.06 -12.64 10.57
CA ASP A 86 0.41 -13.69 9.67
C ASP A 86 0.95 -14.88 10.50
N VAL A 87 0.80 -16.12 10.02
CA VAL A 87 1.33 -17.30 10.75
C VAL A 87 2.85 -17.22 10.93
N HIS A 88 3.57 -16.60 10.00
CA HIS A 88 5.02 -16.41 10.14
C HIS A 88 5.35 -15.38 11.22
N ALA A 89 4.51 -14.35 11.39
CA ALA A 89 4.66 -13.37 12.46
C ALA A 89 4.46 -14.02 13.83
N GLU A 90 3.46 -14.90 13.96
CA GLU A 90 3.19 -15.70 15.17
C GLU A 90 4.36 -16.64 15.52
N ASN A 91 5.11 -17.07 14.51
CA ASN A 91 6.31 -17.89 14.67
C ASN A 91 7.60 -17.05 14.78
N ASN A 92 7.47 -15.75 15.06
CA ASN A 92 8.58 -14.82 15.26
C ASN A 92 9.55 -14.70 14.06
N ILE A 93 9.10 -14.98 12.84
CA ILE A 93 9.89 -14.74 11.64
C ILE A 93 9.92 -13.23 11.37
N SER A 94 11.11 -12.65 11.30
CA SER A 94 11.34 -11.24 11.04
C SER A 94 11.22 -10.90 9.55
N CYS A 95 10.90 -9.63 9.26
CA CYS A 95 10.83 -9.14 7.88
C CYS A 95 12.11 -9.42 7.09
N LEU A 96 13.28 -9.28 7.73
CA LEU A 96 14.60 -9.42 7.09
C LEU A 96 15.04 -10.88 6.89
N GLU A 97 14.30 -11.85 7.44
CA GLU A 97 14.54 -13.27 7.17
C GLU A 97 13.93 -13.67 5.81
N CYS A 98 12.84 -13.00 5.41
CA CYS A 98 12.22 -13.17 4.09
C CYS A 98 12.80 -12.18 3.06
N HIS A 99 12.88 -10.90 3.43
CA HIS A 99 13.35 -9.81 2.57
C HIS A 99 14.85 -9.60 2.72
N SER A 100 15.60 -9.88 1.66
CA SER A 100 17.05 -9.66 1.68
C SER A 100 17.39 -8.17 1.80
N PHE A 101 18.53 -7.90 2.41
CA PHE A 101 19.04 -6.56 2.67
C PHE A 101 20.48 -6.45 2.16
N ASP A 102 20.75 -5.46 1.31
CA ASP A 102 22.10 -5.11 0.88
C ASP A 102 22.26 -3.58 0.87
N GLY A 103 23.25 -3.04 1.59
CA GLY A 103 23.59 -1.61 1.49
C GLY A 103 22.48 -0.58 1.82
N HIS A 104 21.50 -0.90 2.68
CA HIS A 104 20.25 -0.13 2.91
C HIS A 104 19.19 -0.23 1.81
N GLU A 105 19.36 -1.17 0.88
CA GLU A 105 18.33 -1.63 -0.03
C GLU A 105 17.66 -2.88 0.55
N ILE A 106 16.34 -2.84 0.69
CA ILE A 106 15.53 -4.01 1.08
C ILE A 106 14.87 -4.54 -0.18
N HIS A 107 15.23 -5.75 -0.59
CA HIS A 107 14.62 -6.42 -1.73
C HIS A 107 13.30 -7.05 -1.32
N ARG A 108 12.26 -6.81 -2.11
CA ARG A 108 10.90 -7.30 -1.85
C ARG A 108 10.73 -8.80 -2.10
N GLU A 109 11.70 -9.43 -2.75
CA GLU A 109 11.65 -10.81 -3.16
C GLU A 109 11.77 -11.74 -1.95
N ALA A 110 10.68 -12.44 -1.66
CA ALA A 110 10.64 -13.54 -0.72
C ALA A 110 10.25 -14.80 -1.49
N SER A 111 10.87 -15.94 -1.15
CA SER A 111 10.57 -17.21 -1.80
C SER A 111 10.25 -18.27 -0.77
N CYS A 112 9.16 -19.00 -1.00
CA CYS A 112 8.66 -20.01 -0.09
C CYS A 112 9.60 -21.24 -0.03
N ASP A 113 10.34 -21.52 -1.09
CA ASP A 113 11.22 -22.69 -1.18
C ASP A 113 12.42 -22.65 -0.22
N LYS A 114 12.84 -21.45 0.22
CA LYS A 114 13.86 -21.28 1.26
C LYS A 114 13.52 -22.04 2.54
N CYS A 115 12.23 -22.19 2.86
CA CYS A 115 11.75 -22.88 4.06
C CYS A 115 10.87 -24.10 3.74
N HIS A 116 10.25 -24.14 2.56
CA HIS A 116 9.26 -25.13 2.15
C HIS A 116 9.63 -25.87 0.85
N GLU A 117 10.92 -26.11 0.61
CA GLU A 117 11.46 -26.74 -0.61
C GLU A 117 10.62 -27.93 -1.11
N LYS A 118 10.38 -28.93 -0.25
CA LYS A 118 9.63 -30.15 -0.60
C LYS A 118 8.19 -29.86 -1.04
N ILE A 119 7.53 -28.89 -0.39
CA ILE A 119 6.15 -28.51 -0.70
C ILE A 119 6.11 -27.74 -2.02
N VAL A 120 7.04 -26.80 -2.21
CA VAL A 120 7.15 -26.03 -3.45
C VAL A 120 7.43 -26.96 -4.63
N GLU A 121 8.32 -27.94 -4.47
CA GLU A 121 8.63 -28.91 -5.51
C GLU A 121 7.42 -29.82 -5.81
N SER A 122 6.69 -30.26 -4.78
CA SER A 122 5.44 -30.99 -4.98
C SER A 122 4.38 -30.13 -5.71
N MET A 123 4.30 -28.84 -5.42
CA MET A 123 3.33 -27.93 -6.03
C MET A 123 3.60 -27.72 -7.52
N LYS A 124 4.87 -27.58 -7.92
CA LYS A 124 5.27 -27.46 -9.35
C LYS A 124 4.79 -28.64 -10.19
N ASN A 125 4.72 -29.83 -9.61
CA ASN A 125 4.29 -31.05 -10.27
C ASN A 125 2.79 -31.35 -10.10
N SER A 126 2.04 -30.45 -9.46
CA SER A 126 0.62 -30.64 -9.16
C SER A 126 -0.33 -29.99 -10.18
N VAL A 127 -1.62 -30.24 -10.00
CA VAL A 127 -2.69 -29.51 -10.72
C VAL A 127 -2.74 -28.03 -10.35
N HIS A 128 -2.20 -27.64 -9.19
CA HIS A 128 -2.14 -26.27 -8.69
C HIS A 128 -0.83 -25.54 -9.01
N ARG A 129 0.01 -26.08 -9.90
CA ARG A 129 1.31 -25.46 -10.30
C ARG A 129 1.22 -24.03 -10.83
N ASN A 130 0.03 -23.63 -11.28
CA ASN A 130 -0.27 -22.32 -11.81
C ASN A 130 -0.94 -21.38 -10.78
N LEU A 131 -0.78 -21.64 -9.49
CA LEU A 131 -1.26 -20.79 -8.40
C LEU A 131 -0.05 -20.30 -7.59
N THR A 132 -0.08 -19.06 -7.13
CA THR A 132 0.85 -18.66 -6.07
C THR A 132 0.37 -19.20 -4.73
N CYS A 133 1.29 -19.38 -3.78
CA CYS A 133 0.96 -19.91 -2.46
C CYS A 133 -0.11 -19.06 -1.76
N GLU A 134 -0.03 -17.74 -1.91
CA GLU A 134 -0.96 -16.78 -1.32
C GLU A 134 -2.39 -16.96 -1.84
N ALA A 135 -2.57 -17.48 -3.06
CA ALA A 135 -3.90 -17.77 -3.61
C ALA A 135 -4.66 -18.79 -2.74
N CYS A 136 -3.94 -19.72 -2.12
CA CYS A 136 -4.49 -20.74 -1.24
C CYS A 136 -4.45 -20.31 0.25
N HIS A 137 -3.40 -19.58 0.65
CA HIS A 137 -3.09 -19.33 2.05
C HIS A 137 -3.64 -18.02 2.61
N ILE A 138 -4.13 -17.09 1.78
CA ILE A 138 -4.83 -15.89 2.25
C ILE A 138 -6.33 -16.20 2.24
N THR A 139 -6.98 -16.18 3.40
CA THR A 139 -8.39 -16.56 3.53
C THR A 139 -9.34 -15.37 3.64
N GLU A 140 -8.89 -14.26 4.20
CA GLU A 140 -9.68 -13.05 4.41
C GLU A 140 -8.80 -11.80 4.22
N LEU A 141 -9.39 -10.73 3.68
CA LEU A 141 -8.72 -9.44 3.55
C LEU A 141 -9.42 -8.35 4.37
N THR A 142 -8.70 -7.30 4.72
CA THR A 142 -9.19 -6.18 5.55
C THR A 142 -8.87 -4.80 4.93
N GLY A 143 -9.07 -3.73 5.71
CA GLY A 143 -8.74 -2.37 5.35
C GLY A 143 -9.79 -1.74 4.44
N TYR A 144 -9.34 -0.90 3.52
CA TYR A 144 -10.21 -0.20 2.58
C TYR A 144 -11.03 -1.18 1.75
N GLN A 145 -12.34 -1.01 1.78
CA GLN A 145 -13.30 -1.73 0.95
C GLN A 145 -13.90 -0.82 -0.11
N ILE A 146 -13.87 0.50 0.10
CA ILE A 146 -14.27 1.53 -0.87
C ILE A 146 -13.39 2.75 -0.62
N THR A 147 -12.91 3.41 -1.69
CA THR A 147 -12.24 4.71 -1.59
C THR A 147 -12.89 5.73 -2.51
N ILE A 148 -13.36 6.84 -1.94
CA ILE A 148 -13.99 7.92 -2.68
C ILE A 148 -13.26 9.23 -2.37
N TRP A 149 -12.91 9.97 -3.42
CA TRP A 149 -12.34 11.30 -3.32
C TRP A 149 -13.42 12.32 -3.71
N GLY A 150 -13.84 13.16 -2.77
CA GLY A 150 -14.92 14.11 -2.98
C GLY A 150 -14.91 15.27 -2.00
N PRO A 151 -15.90 16.17 -2.06
CA PRO A 151 -15.98 17.31 -1.16
C PRO A 151 -16.06 16.88 0.30
N GLY A 152 -15.26 17.50 1.16
CA GLY A 152 -15.31 17.23 2.59
C GLY A 152 -14.41 18.17 3.38
N ASP A 153 -14.21 17.83 4.64
CA ASP A 153 -13.22 18.47 5.50
C ASP A 153 -11.94 17.64 5.51
N TYR A 154 -10.79 18.30 5.45
CA TYR A 154 -9.50 17.67 5.66
C TYR A 154 -8.70 18.54 6.62
N TRP A 155 -8.51 18.05 7.85
CA TRP A 155 -7.80 18.77 8.92
C TRP A 155 -8.34 20.18 9.20
N GLY A 156 -9.67 20.34 9.20
CA GLY A 156 -10.34 21.63 9.43
C GLY A 156 -10.37 22.55 8.23
N VAL A 157 -9.89 22.08 7.06
CA VAL A 157 -9.95 22.82 5.79
C VAL A 157 -10.91 22.10 4.86
N ALA A 158 -12.01 22.79 4.50
CA ALA A 158 -12.91 22.33 3.46
C ALA A 158 -12.17 22.19 2.12
N THR A 159 -12.30 21.05 1.47
CA THR A 159 -11.60 20.72 0.22
C THR A 159 -12.49 19.90 -0.71
N PRO A 160 -12.39 20.08 -2.04
CA PRO A 160 -13.14 19.27 -3.00
C PRO A 160 -12.61 17.83 -3.17
N LEU A 161 -11.49 17.49 -2.51
CA LEU A 161 -10.77 16.22 -2.64
C LEU A 161 -10.39 15.63 -1.27
N THR A 162 -11.35 15.50 -0.36
CA THR A 162 -11.19 14.67 0.85
C THR A 162 -11.25 13.20 0.47
N LYS A 163 -10.30 12.41 0.98
CA LYS A 163 -10.32 10.96 0.86
C LYS A 163 -11.24 10.36 1.91
N LEU A 164 -12.36 9.79 1.46
CA LEU A 164 -13.23 8.97 2.29
C LEU A 164 -12.91 7.50 2.03
N ASN A 165 -12.67 6.75 3.10
CA ASN A 165 -12.47 5.31 3.03
C ASN A 165 -13.54 4.61 3.85
N ALA A 166 -14.16 3.59 3.27
CA ALA A 166 -14.90 2.59 4.00
C ALA A 166 -13.92 1.48 4.40
N TYR A 167 -13.85 1.14 5.68
CA TYR A 167 -12.98 0.08 6.19
C TYR A 167 -13.80 -1.15 6.53
N GLY A 168 -13.21 -2.33 6.43
CA GLY A 168 -13.97 -3.56 6.63
C GLY A 168 -13.22 -4.79 6.14
N THR A 169 -13.96 -5.87 5.96
CA THR A 169 -13.42 -7.15 5.48
C THR A 169 -13.91 -7.49 4.08
N LEU A 170 -13.14 -8.32 3.39
CA LEU A 170 -13.52 -9.04 2.20
C LEU A 170 -13.30 -10.53 2.47
N SER A 171 -14.37 -11.31 2.40
CA SER A 171 -14.41 -12.70 2.89
C SER A 171 -13.44 -13.67 2.20
N ARG A 172 -12.86 -13.26 1.06
CA ARG A 172 -11.73 -13.91 0.36
C ARG A 172 -11.20 -12.98 -0.74
N PRO A 173 -9.91 -13.03 -1.10
CA PRO A 173 -9.43 -12.38 -2.31
C PRO A 173 -10.00 -13.05 -3.55
N ILE A 174 -10.07 -12.27 -4.63
CA ILE A 174 -10.36 -12.76 -5.97
C ILE A 174 -9.05 -13.15 -6.64
N LEU A 175 -9.05 -14.25 -7.38
CA LEU A 175 -7.92 -14.70 -8.17
C LEU A 175 -8.01 -14.10 -9.57
N ILE A 176 -6.92 -13.45 -10.00
CA ILE A 176 -6.74 -13.00 -11.38
C ILE A 176 -5.50 -13.66 -11.98
N ARG A 177 -5.44 -13.73 -13.31
CA ARG A 177 -4.35 -14.40 -14.02
C ARG A 177 -3.31 -13.39 -14.49
N VAL A 178 -2.03 -13.73 -14.31
CA VAL A 178 -0.86 -13.05 -14.88
C VAL A 178 0.08 -14.12 -15.42
N ASN A 179 0.38 -14.09 -16.73
CA ASN A 179 1.32 -15.04 -17.35
C ASN A 179 0.98 -16.52 -17.07
N ASN A 180 -0.31 -16.87 -17.13
CA ASN A 180 -0.85 -18.18 -16.75
C ASN A 180 -0.74 -18.58 -15.27
N ILE A 181 -0.28 -17.68 -14.39
CA ILE A 181 -0.28 -17.86 -12.93
C ILE A 181 -1.46 -17.10 -12.32
N TRP A 182 -2.16 -17.73 -11.39
CA TRP A 182 -3.25 -17.13 -10.62
C TRP A 182 -2.72 -16.50 -9.33
N ILE A 183 -3.01 -15.22 -9.13
CA ILE A 183 -2.61 -14.43 -7.97
C ILE A 183 -3.84 -13.91 -7.22
N PRO A 184 -3.80 -13.84 -5.88
CA PRO A 184 -4.88 -13.21 -5.11
C PRO A 184 -4.77 -11.70 -5.20
N VAL A 185 -5.89 -11.03 -5.46
CA VAL A 185 -6.02 -9.58 -5.42
C VAL A 185 -7.22 -9.15 -4.59
N LYS A 186 -7.22 -7.89 -4.16
CA LYS A 186 -8.38 -7.21 -3.57
C LYS A 186 -9.03 -6.26 -4.59
N PRO A 187 -10.13 -6.65 -5.27
CA PRO A 187 -10.90 -5.70 -6.06
C PRO A 187 -11.57 -4.67 -5.17
N MET A 188 -11.18 -3.41 -5.33
CA MET A 188 -11.68 -2.30 -4.54
C MET A 188 -12.25 -1.21 -5.47
N PRO A 189 -13.54 -0.86 -5.33
CA PRO A 189 -14.16 0.22 -6.08
C PRO A 189 -13.61 1.56 -5.61
N HIS A 190 -13.29 2.40 -6.58
CA HIS A 190 -12.85 3.76 -6.35
C HIS A 190 -13.64 4.77 -7.17
N ALA A 191 -13.78 5.98 -6.61
CA ALA A 191 -14.32 7.12 -7.31
C ALA A 191 -13.53 8.39 -7.00
N VAL A 192 -13.44 9.29 -7.98
CA VAL A 192 -12.97 10.66 -7.78
C VAL A 192 -13.93 11.62 -8.45
N LEU A 193 -14.51 12.51 -7.65
CA LEU A 193 -15.51 13.49 -8.07
C LEU A 193 -14.82 14.73 -8.66
N ASN A 194 -15.64 15.63 -9.21
CA ASN A 194 -15.24 16.94 -9.69
C ASN A 194 -14.21 16.93 -10.82
N GLN A 195 -14.24 15.95 -11.72
CA GLN A 195 -13.30 15.79 -12.81
C GLN A 195 -13.83 16.44 -14.09
N ARG A 196 -13.01 17.29 -14.74
CA ARG A 196 -13.32 17.86 -16.06
C ARG A 196 -13.20 16.82 -17.16
N LYS A 197 -12.16 15.98 -17.07
CA LYS A 197 -11.86 14.97 -18.07
C LYS A 197 -12.80 13.79 -17.89
N LYS A 198 -13.49 13.40 -18.97
CA LYS A 198 -14.19 12.13 -19.05
C LYS A 198 -13.23 11.06 -19.55
N LEU A 199 -13.25 9.90 -18.90
CA LEU A 199 -12.48 8.74 -19.28
C LEU A 199 -13.41 7.63 -19.74
N SER A 200 -13.05 6.97 -20.84
CA SER A 200 -13.70 5.75 -21.28
C SER A 200 -13.21 4.55 -20.46
N PRO A 201 -13.99 3.45 -20.40
CA PRO A 201 -13.52 2.21 -19.82
C PRO A 201 -12.19 1.76 -20.44
N THR A 202 -11.36 1.09 -19.65
CA THR A 202 -10.10 0.47 -20.13
C THR A 202 -10.08 -1.01 -19.81
N LEU A 203 -9.26 -1.75 -20.55
CA LEU A 203 -8.79 -3.06 -20.12
C LEU A 203 -8.01 -2.94 -18.80
N VAL A 204 -7.79 -4.09 -18.14
CA VAL A 204 -6.92 -4.17 -16.96
C VAL A 204 -5.50 -3.75 -17.32
N LYS A 205 -4.94 -2.91 -16.46
CA LYS A 205 -3.60 -2.34 -16.59
C LYS A 205 -2.81 -2.66 -15.34
N ARG A 206 -1.52 -2.96 -15.52
CA ARG A 206 -0.58 -3.04 -14.40
C ARG A 206 -0.15 -1.63 -14.01
N ARG A 207 -0.19 -1.33 -12.71
CA ARG A 207 0.11 0.01 -12.17
C ARG A 207 1.58 0.41 -12.39
N ARG A 208 2.51 -0.53 -12.18
CA ARG A 208 3.94 -0.37 -12.41
C ARG A 208 4.56 -1.70 -12.84
N ASN A 209 5.63 -1.67 -13.63
CA ASN A 209 6.28 -2.89 -14.11
C ASN A 209 6.84 -3.78 -12.99
N ASP A 210 7.23 -3.17 -11.86
CA ASP A 210 7.83 -3.83 -10.69
C ASP A 210 6.80 -4.37 -9.69
N THR A 211 5.49 -4.27 -9.98
CA THR A 211 4.44 -4.81 -9.11
C THR A 211 3.43 -5.63 -9.88
N LEU A 212 2.69 -6.46 -9.14
CA LEU A 212 1.51 -7.17 -9.62
C LEU A 212 0.22 -6.44 -9.20
N ASP A 213 0.31 -5.13 -8.96
CA ASP A 213 -0.84 -4.28 -8.65
C ASP A 213 -1.51 -3.89 -9.97
N ALA A 214 -2.82 -4.08 -10.04
CA ALA A 214 -3.60 -3.87 -11.24
C ALA A 214 -4.70 -2.83 -11.01
N TYR A 215 -5.16 -2.20 -12.08
CA TYR A 215 -6.33 -1.34 -12.05
C TYR A 215 -7.04 -1.35 -13.41
N ALA A 216 -8.31 -0.98 -13.43
CA ALA A 216 -9.04 -0.71 -14.65
C ALA A 216 -9.94 0.50 -14.46
N ILE A 217 -9.91 1.44 -15.39
CA ILE A 217 -10.89 2.53 -15.42
C ILE A 217 -12.20 1.93 -15.89
N VAL A 218 -13.25 2.11 -15.10
CA VAL A 218 -14.62 1.68 -15.44
C VAL A 218 -15.26 2.73 -16.33
N GLY A 219 -14.92 4.01 -16.14
CA GLY A 219 -15.38 5.09 -17.00
C GLY A 219 -15.64 6.37 -16.22
N SER A 220 -16.53 7.22 -16.72
CA SER A 220 -16.93 8.45 -16.05
C SER A 220 -18.44 8.69 -16.11
N VAL A 221 -19.01 9.14 -15.00
CA VAL A 221 -20.43 9.51 -14.88
C VAL A 221 -20.51 10.80 -14.08
N ASN A 222 -21.23 11.82 -14.57
CA ASN A 222 -21.45 13.10 -13.86
C ASN A 222 -20.19 13.70 -13.21
N ASN A 223 -19.16 14.02 -14.01
CA ASN A 223 -17.86 14.54 -13.56
C ASN A 223 -17.18 13.67 -12.49
N THR A 224 -17.51 12.38 -12.43
CA THR A 224 -16.89 11.41 -11.53
C THR A 224 -16.18 10.36 -12.36
N ILE A 225 -14.89 10.12 -12.09
CA ILE A 225 -14.15 9.00 -12.68
C ILE A 225 -14.26 7.81 -11.74
N LEU A 226 -14.46 6.63 -12.32
CA LEU A 226 -14.57 5.35 -11.61
C LEU A 226 -13.48 4.40 -12.05
N TRP A 227 -12.92 3.68 -11.11
CA TRP A 227 -11.98 2.60 -11.39
C TRP A 227 -12.08 1.49 -10.34
N ILE A 228 -11.60 0.31 -10.69
CA ILE A 228 -11.36 -0.78 -9.75
C ILE A 228 -9.86 -0.90 -9.58
N HIS A 229 -9.39 -0.87 -8.34
CA HIS A 229 -8.00 -1.22 -7.98
C HIS A 229 -7.98 -2.69 -7.59
N MET A 230 -6.95 -3.42 -7.98
CA MET A 230 -6.75 -4.85 -7.72
C MET A 230 -5.31 -5.06 -7.29
N ASP A 231 -5.04 -4.78 -6.02
CA ASP A 231 -3.70 -4.96 -5.46
C ASP A 231 -3.45 -6.42 -5.13
N LYS A 232 -2.28 -6.93 -5.51
CA LYS A 232 -1.87 -8.30 -5.14
C LYS A 232 -1.77 -8.42 -3.62
N ALA A 233 -2.44 -9.40 -3.05
CA ALA A 233 -2.27 -9.75 -1.65
C ALA A 233 -0.97 -10.58 -1.47
N SER A 234 -0.23 -10.33 -0.39
CA SER A 234 1.11 -10.90 -0.18
C SER A 234 1.37 -11.45 1.22
N HIS A 235 0.74 -10.92 2.26
CA HIS A 235 0.85 -11.46 3.63
C HIS A 235 -0.50 -11.95 4.13
N ALA A 236 -0.70 -12.05 5.45
CA ALA A 236 -1.85 -12.68 6.08
C ALA A 236 -1.98 -14.16 5.71
N LEU A 237 -0.84 -14.84 5.58
CA LEU A 237 -0.77 -16.26 5.30
C LEU A 237 -1.24 -17.05 6.51
N ARG A 238 -2.13 -17.99 6.22
CA ARG A 238 -2.83 -18.84 7.18
C ARG A 238 -2.89 -20.27 6.66
N LYS A 239 -3.58 -21.13 7.41
CA LYS A 239 -3.99 -22.44 6.91
C LYS A 239 -4.68 -22.28 5.55
N ALA A 240 -4.28 -23.10 4.59
CA ALA A 240 -4.85 -23.06 3.25
C ALA A 240 -6.37 -23.27 3.28
N ARG A 241 -7.05 -22.64 2.32
CA ARG A 241 -8.48 -22.85 2.06
C ARG A 241 -8.78 -24.31 1.75
N SER A 242 -10.05 -24.69 1.92
CA SER A 242 -10.53 -26.00 1.51
C SER A 242 -10.66 -26.10 -0.01
N CYS A 243 -10.73 -27.33 -0.54
CA CYS A 243 -11.03 -27.53 -1.95
C CYS A 243 -12.41 -26.95 -2.32
N GLU A 244 -13.40 -27.09 -1.44
CA GLU A 244 -14.75 -26.58 -1.64
C GLU A 244 -14.77 -25.06 -1.81
N ASP A 245 -13.91 -24.33 -1.08
CA ASP A 245 -13.82 -22.87 -1.19
C ASP A 245 -13.46 -22.39 -2.61
N CYS A 246 -12.76 -23.22 -3.39
CA CYS A 246 -12.28 -22.89 -4.73
C CYS A 246 -13.02 -23.64 -5.85
N HIS A 247 -13.53 -24.84 -5.59
CA HIS A 247 -14.06 -25.74 -6.62
C HIS A 247 -15.59 -25.94 -6.57
N SER A 248 -16.27 -25.40 -5.55
CA SER A 248 -17.74 -25.49 -5.43
C SER A 248 -18.51 -24.72 -6.50
N SER A 249 -17.87 -23.77 -7.17
CA SER A 249 -18.49 -22.91 -8.18
C SER A 249 -17.52 -22.60 -9.32
N LYS A 250 -18.09 -22.29 -10.50
CA LYS A 250 -17.36 -21.70 -11.62
C LYS A 250 -17.13 -20.20 -11.44
N GLU A 251 -17.79 -19.59 -10.47
CA GLU A 251 -17.69 -18.17 -10.13
C GLU A 251 -16.95 -17.99 -8.81
N GLN A 252 -16.08 -16.98 -8.77
CA GLN A 252 -15.50 -16.52 -7.53
C GLN A 252 -16.43 -15.46 -6.93
N VAL A 253 -16.90 -15.72 -5.71
CA VAL A 253 -17.77 -14.79 -4.99
C VAL A 253 -17.11 -14.42 -3.67
N ALA A 254 -16.96 -13.11 -3.45
CA ALA A 254 -16.50 -12.56 -2.19
C ALA A 254 -17.50 -11.52 -1.66
N ILE A 255 -17.70 -11.51 -0.35
CA ILE A 255 -18.60 -10.56 0.32
C ILE A 255 -17.72 -9.55 1.03
N SER A 256 -17.97 -8.28 0.77
CA SER A 256 -17.33 -7.17 1.47
C SER A 256 -18.32 -6.53 2.43
N GLU A 257 -17.92 -6.41 3.68
CA GLU A 257 -18.67 -5.69 4.71
C GLU A 257 -17.82 -4.53 5.19
N TRP A 258 -18.41 -3.35 5.33
CA TRP A 258 -17.63 -2.15 5.60
C TRP A 258 -18.38 -1.10 6.39
N VAL A 259 -17.59 -0.21 6.97
CA VAL A 259 -18.03 0.91 7.79
C VAL A 259 -17.27 2.17 7.41
N VAL A 260 -17.97 3.30 7.38
CA VAL A 260 -17.38 4.63 7.23
C VAL A 260 -17.35 5.27 8.61
N PHE A 261 -16.18 5.72 9.05
CA PHE A 261 -16.00 6.45 10.30
C PHE A 261 -16.17 7.95 10.08
N LYS A 262 -16.69 8.65 11.10
CA LYS A 262 -16.78 10.11 11.08
C LYS A 262 -15.40 10.73 11.36
N ASN A 263 -14.82 11.39 10.35
CA ASN A 263 -13.50 12.01 10.41
C ASN A 263 -12.39 11.04 10.85
N HIS A 264 -11.15 11.53 11.01
CA HIS A 264 -9.97 10.74 11.43
C HIS A 264 -10.09 10.12 12.85
N SER A 265 -11.28 10.09 13.44
CA SER A 265 -11.57 9.53 14.75
C SER A 265 -12.34 8.22 14.56
N ALA A 266 -11.65 7.10 14.71
CA ALA A 266 -12.15 5.73 14.51
C ALA A 266 -13.22 5.26 15.52
N LEU A 267 -13.89 6.17 16.24
CA LEU A 267 -14.68 5.83 17.42
C LEU A 267 -16.20 5.93 17.23
N GLU A 268 -16.69 6.54 16.14
CA GLU A 268 -18.13 6.54 15.84
C GLU A 268 -18.39 6.15 14.37
N PRO A 269 -18.95 4.94 14.14
CA PRO A 269 -19.32 4.48 12.81
C PRO A 269 -20.54 5.25 12.30
N LEU A 270 -20.40 5.88 11.13
CA LEU A 270 -21.42 6.72 10.52
C LEU A 270 -22.35 5.93 9.59
N ILE A 271 -21.77 5.08 8.74
CA ILE A 271 -22.48 4.33 7.71
C ILE A 271 -21.94 2.90 7.69
N TYR A 272 -22.84 1.93 7.74
CA TYR A 272 -22.53 0.53 7.52
C TYR A 272 -23.04 0.13 6.14
N GLY A 273 -22.26 -0.64 5.41
CA GLY A 273 -22.67 -1.16 4.11
C GLY A 273 -22.00 -2.47 3.78
N LYS A 274 -22.43 -3.04 2.67
CA LYS A 274 -21.87 -4.27 2.12
C LYS A 274 -21.96 -4.25 0.61
N HIS A 275 -21.12 -5.04 -0.03
CA HIS A 275 -21.20 -5.32 -1.46
C HIS A 275 -20.68 -6.72 -1.76
N MET A 276 -20.97 -7.22 -2.95
CA MET A 276 -20.45 -8.48 -3.46
C MET A 276 -19.47 -8.22 -4.57
N VAL A 277 -18.38 -8.99 -4.60
CA VAL A 277 -17.46 -9.06 -5.73
C VAL A 277 -17.65 -10.41 -6.40
N ILE A 278 -17.99 -10.41 -7.69
CA ILE A 278 -18.18 -11.62 -8.50
C ILE A 278 -17.18 -11.59 -9.65
N ALA A 279 -16.42 -12.66 -9.83
CA ALA A 279 -15.52 -12.83 -10.96
C ALA A 279 -15.77 -14.17 -11.65
N ASN A 280 -15.99 -14.13 -12.96
CA ASN A 280 -16.31 -15.30 -13.78
C ASN A 280 -15.83 -15.08 -15.23
N GLU A 281 -16.22 -15.95 -16.17
CA GLU A 281 -15.81 -15.83 -17.57
C GLU A 281 -16.33 -14.57 -18.29
N THR A 282 -17.37 -13.90 -17.77
CA THR A 282 -17.93 -12.70 -18.39
C THR A 282 -17.31 -11.42 -17.86
N GLY A 283 -16.65 -11.45 -16.70
CA GLY A 283 -15.98 -10.28 -16.14
C GLY A 283 -15.80 -10.27 -14.63
N LEU A 284 -15.48 -9.08 -14.13
CA LEU A 284 -15.37 -8.76 -12.70
C LEU A 284 -16.42 -7.69 -12.35
N TYR A 285 -17.27 -7.97 -11.37
CA TYR A 285 -18.43 -7.14 -11.03
C TYR A 285 -18.47 -6.85 -9.54
N ILE A 286 -18.71 -5.60 -9.18
CA ILE A 286 -18.98 -5.18 -7.81
C ILE A 286 -20.46 -4.77 -7.71
N LEU A 287 -21.25 -5.62 -7.05
CA LEU A 287 -22.71 -5.60 -7.08
C LEU A 287 -23.30 -5.42 -5.68
N ASN A 288 -24.61 -5.13 -5.66
CA ASN A 288 -25.42 -5.05 -4.44
C ASN A 288 -24.84 -4.12 -3.36
N MET A 289 -24.18 -3.03 -3.80
CA MET A 289 -23.59 -2.07 -2.88
C MET A 289 -24.67 -1.31 -2.12
N THR A 290 -24.78 -1.55 -0.83
CA THR A 290 -25.77 -0.88 0.02
C THR A 290 -25.24 0.47 0.50
N ARG A 291 -26.14 1.44 0.66
CA ARG A 291 -25.88 2.73 1.34
C ARG A 291 -24.76 3.61 0.76
N VAL A 292 -24.18 3.26 -0.40
CA VAL A 292 -23.18 4.10 -1.11
C VAL A 292 -23.75 5.46 -1.54
N LYS A 293 -25.06 5.54 -1.79
CA LYS A 293 -25.75 6.81 -2.05
C LYS A 293 -25.63 7.79 -0.87
N GLU A 294 -25.44 7.30 0.34
CA GLU A 294 -25.25 8.17 1.51
C GLU A 294 -23.83 8.77 1.55
N ILE A 295 -22.87 8.21 0.82
CA ILE A 295 -21.47 8.63 0.86
C ILE A 295 -21.23 9.91 0.04
N HIS A 296 -21.95 10.12 -1.08
CA HIS A 296 -21.97 11.38 -1.85
C HIS A 296 -23.08 11.38 -2.94
N ASN A 297 -24.23 10.76 -2.67
CA ASN A 297 -25.28 10.50 -3.68
C ASN A 297 -24.78 9.72 -4.90
N ILE A 298 -23.82 8.82 -4.67
CA ILE A 298 -23.19 8.01 -5.72
C ILE A 298 -24.09 6.81 -6.01
N ASN A 299 -24.58 6.71 -7.24
CA ASN A 299 -25.31 5.55 -7.76
C ASN A 299 -24.60 5.02 -9.00
N LEU A 300 -23.44 4.39 -8.78
CA LEU A 300 -22.52 3.99 -9.84
C LEU A 300 -22.28 2.49 -9.80
N LYS A 301 -21.99 1.91 -10.97
CA LYS A 301 -21.68 0.50 -11.12
C LYS A 301 -20.19 0.36 -11.40
N TRP A 302 -19.53 -0.54 -10.70
CA TRP A 302 -18.13 -0.89 -10.93
C TRP A 302 -18.08 -2.28 -11.54
N TYR A 303 -17.64 -2.36 -12.79
CA TYR A 303 -17.47 -3.63 -13.47
C TYR A 303 -16.39 -3.53 -14.55
N ILE A 304 -15.80 -4.68 -14.87
CA ILE A 304 -14.91 -4.90 -16.01
C ILE A 304 -15.53 -6.05 -16.79
N GLU A 305 -15.90 -5.80 -18.05
CA GLU A 305 -16.42 -6.84 -18.94
C GLU A 305 -15.27 -7.60 -19.62
N GLY A 306 -15.44 -8.91 -19.76
CA GLY A 306 -14.49 -9.79 -20.43
C GLY A 306 -13.24 -10.06 -19.59
N ASP A 307 -12.08 -10.07 -20.26
CA ASP A 307 -10.81 -10.47 -19.64
C ASP A 307 -10.31 -9.43 -18.63
N PHE A 308 -10.19 -9.87 -17.37
CA PHE A 308 -9.59 -9.11 -16.28
C PHE A 308 -8.22 -9.65 -15.85
N SER A 309 -7.56 -10.42 -16.73
CA SER A 309 -6.17 -10.84 -16.55
C SER A 309 -5.23 -9.62 -16.52
N LEU A 310 -4.19 -9.71 -15.71
CA LEU A 310 -3.16 -8.69 -15.60
C LEU A 310 -2.17 -8.83 -16.78
N PRO A 311 -1.95 -7.78 -17.60
CA PRO A 311 -0.95 -7.83 -18.66
C PRO A 311 0.48 -7.98 -18.13
N GLU A 312 1.35 -8.54 -18.98
CA GLU A 312 2.79 -8.72 -18.73
C GLU A 312 3.51 -7.40 -18.48
N LYS A 313 3.21 -6.39 -19.30
CA LYS A 313 3.81 -5.06 -19.21
C LYS A 313 2.80 -4.10 -18.62
N GLY A 314 3.25 -3.32 -17.64
CA GLY A 314 2.50 -2.19 -17.14
C GLY A 314 2.66 -0.97 -18.00
N GLU A 315 1.84 0.03 -17.68
CA GLU A 315 2.10 1.35 -18.20
C GLU A 315 3.42 1.82 -17.60
N ASN A 316 4.25 2.48 -18.42
CA ASN A 316 5.34 3.33 -17.92
C ASN A 316 4.72 4.55 -17.23
N CYS A 317 3.89 4.32 -16.22
CA CYS A 317 3.40 5.35 -15.34
C CYS A 317 4.65 5.83 -14.59
N LYS A 318 5.28 6.86 -15.14
CA LYS A 318 6.02 7.83 -14.36
C LYS A 318 4.98 8.47 -13.42
N GLU A 319 4.58 7.75 -12.37
CA GLU A 319 4.24 8.44 -11.13
C GLU A 319 5.36 9.46 -10.96
N ASN A 320 5.03 10.73 -10.78
CA ASN A 320 5.95 11.87 -10.82
C ASN A 320 7.01 11.82 -9.69
N CYS A 321 7.78 10.73 -9.58
CA CYS A 321 8.97 10.62 -8.78
C CYS A 321 10.00 11.66 -9.24
N GLU A 322 10.05 12.06 -10.51
CA GLU A 322 10.93 13.15 -10.95
C GLU A 322 10.62 14.49 -10.27
N ALA A 323 9.34 14.80 -10.01
CA ALA A 323 8.94 16.05 -9.36
C ALA A 323 9.17 16.04 -7.83
N CYS A 324 9.11 14.86 -7.17
CA CYS A 324 9.31 14.72 -5.72
C CYS A 324 10.73 14.29 -5.30
N HIS A 325 11.44 13.52 -6.11
CA HIS A 325 12.75 12.93 -5.77
C HIS A 325 13.92 13.59 -6.49
N GLY A 326 13.71 14.18 -7.67
CA GLY A 326 14.80 14.78 -8.47
C GLY A 326 15.50 15.94 -7.78
N THR A 327 14.74 16.79 -7.08
CA THR A 327 15.29 17.92 -6.32
C THR A 327 15.73 17.54 -4.90
N ALA A 328 15.03 16.62 -4.22
CA ALA A 328 15.37 16.23 -2.85
C ALA A 328 16.72 15.50 -2.77
N HIS A 329 16.96 14.49 -3.62
CA HIS A 329 18.21 13.74 -3.59
C HIS A 329 19.40 14.60 -4.04
N ALA A 330 19.23 15.49 -5.04
CA ALA A 330 20.28 16.41 -5.47
C ALA A 330 20.66 17.43 -4.37
N THR A 331 19.67 17.96 -3.65
CA THR A 331 19.90 18.96 -2.60
C THR A 331 20.53 18.33 -1.34
N VAL A 332 20.11 17.11 -0.98
CA VAL A 332 20.68 16.37 0.15
C VAL A 332 22.11 15.92 -0.17
N ASN A 333 22.38 15.40 -1.38
CA ASN A 333 23.74 15.01 -1.77
C ASN A 333 24.71 16.20 -1.76
N LEU A 334 24.30 17.37 -2.26
CA LEU A 334 25.14 18.57 -2.27
C LEU A 334 25.41 19.11 -0.85
N LYS A 335 24.41 19.09 0.05
CA LYS A 335 24.60 19.45 1.47
C LYS A 335 25.49 18.44 2.18
N TYR A 336 25.29 17.14 1.96
CA TYR A 336 26.08 16.07 2.59
C TYR A 336 27.55 16.11 2.14
N LYS A 337 27.80 16.34 0.84
CA LYS A 337 29.16 16.50 0.30
C LYS A 337 29.86 17.71 0.93
N LYS A 338 29.18 18.86 1.04
CA LYS A 338 29.73 20.07 1.70
C LYS A 338 29.97 19.87 3.20
N ILE A 339 29.09 19.16 3.91
CA ILE A 339 29.23 18.86 5.35
C ILE A 339 30.41 17.91 5.58
N LYS A 340 30.55 16.85 4.78
CA LYS A 340 31.68 15.91 4.86
C LYS A 340 33.02 16.60 4.64
N THR A 341 33.13 17.47 3.64
CA THR A 341 34.35 18.25 3.38
C THR A 341 34.71 19.17 4.55
N ARG A 342 33.71 19.85 5.15
CA ARG A 342 33.94 20.69 6.34
C ARG A 342 34.38 19.87 7.54
N LEU A 343 33.73 18.74 7.84
CA LEU A 343 34.10 17.87 8.96
C LEU A 343 35.53 17.34 8.85
N ILE A 344 35.95 16.92 7.64
CA ILE A 344 37.33 16.45 7.39
C ILE A 344 38.34 17.58 7.62
N LEU A 345 38.04 18.79 7.13
CA LEU A 345 38.89 19.97 7.33
C LEU A 345 38.99 20.35 8.81
N THR A 346 37.87 20.39 9.54
CA THR A 346 37.86 20.72 10.97
C THR A 346 38.64 19.68 11.77
N PHE A 347 38.48 18.39 11.46
CA PHE A 347 39.22 17.31 12.11
C PHE A 347 40.74 17.39 11.83
N ALA A 348 41.12 17.63 10.58
CA ALA A 348 42.53 17.81 10.21
C ALA A 348 43.15 19.03 10.93
N LEU A 349 42.44 20.15 10.98
CA LEU A 349 42.86 21.34 11.73
C LEU A 349 42.99 21.08 13.23
N SER A 350 42.04 20.36 13.83
CA SER A 350 42.14 20.03 15.26
C SER A 350 43.33 19.12 15.56
N VAL A 351 43.61 18.15 14.69
CA VAL A 351 44.77 17.25 14.84
C VAL A 351 46.08 18.03 14.72
N ILE A 352 46.20 18.91 13.71
CA ILE A 352 47.38 19.77 13.54
C ILE A 352 47.56 20.68 14.76
N LEU A 353 46.48 21.29 15.26
CA LEU A 353 46.54 22.16 16.44
C LEU A 353 46.98 21.38 17.68
N SER A 354 46.46 20.17 17.89
CA SER A 354 46.89 19.28 18.97
C SER A 354 48.37 18.91 18.86
N ILE A 355 48.87 18.60 17.67
CA ILE A 355 50.30 18.32 17.44
C ILE A 355 51.16 19.55 17.78
N ILE A 356 50.76 20.74 17.33
CA ILE A 356 51.48 21.99 17.63
C ILE A 356 51.52 22.28 19.13
N ILE A 357 50.40 22.07 19.84
CA ILE A 357 50.33 22.24 21.30
C ILE A 357 51.27 21.26 22.00
N ILE A 358 51.27 19.99 21.61
CA ILE A 358 52.16 18.96 22.17
C ILE A 358 53.64 19.28 21.89
N MET A 359 53.96 19.78 20.69
CA MET A 359 55.33 20.19 20.35
C MET A 359 55.79 21.43 21.11
N ARG A 360 54.87 22.36 21.42
CA ARG A 360 55.17 23.56 22.23
C ARG A 360 55.27 23.26 23.72
N SER A 361 54.58 22.25 24.25
CA SER A 361 54.69 21.87 25.66
C SER A 361 55.93 21.01 25.98
N LYS A 362 56.71 20.63 24.96
CA LYS A 362 57.97 19.87 25.07
C LYS A 362 59.22 20.72 24.84
N LYS A 363 59.06 22.03 24.66
CA LYS A 363 60.12 23.05 24.79
C LYS A 363 59.88 23.80 26.08
#